data_AF-A0A956H8P4-F1
#
_entry.id   AF-A0A956H8P4-F1
#
_cell.length_a   1.000
_cell.length_b   1.000
_cell.length_c   1.000
_cell.angle_alpha   90.00
_cell.angle_beta   90.00
_cell.angle_gamma   90.00
#
_symmetry.space_group_name_H-M   'P 1'
#
loop_
_entity.id
_entity.type
_entity.pdbx_description
1 polymer ?
#
loop_
_entity_poly.entity_id
_entity_poly.type
_entity_poly.pdbx_seq_one_letter_code
_entity_poly.pdbx_strand_id
1 'polypeptide(L)'
;TLLPSPQQLQAELDRLEDKLAKFADDPSADAGFIARLQADRDDLKKQLADPSIDPTLAGAVITAQTKVTCRLPHDAAAKTALHDYDGWVAEQNRKRFAGVKPPAPAKGQAGYVGIDSCNECHEEAVAMWKTTVHAGAYETLVEGNKQFDLSCVNCHVTGFREPGGSEVVENQNLQDVQCEQCHGPGSLHVEDPTTDNIRLEAPTSVCLVCHTAEHSDTFDYVPYLRDILGEGHGAEARAKLGEGKTGRELRQAGLEAAGGRVA
;
A
#
# COMPACT_ATOMS: atom_id res chain seq x y z
N THR A 1 25.34 -5.44 -34.65
CA THR A 1 24.05 -6.13 -34.42
C THR A 1 23.93 -6.45 -32.95
N LEU A 2 22.75 -6.25 -32.35
CA LEU A 2 22.47 -6.66 -30.97
C LEU A 2 22.07 -8.14 -30.98
N LEU A 3 22.75 -8.97 -30.20
CA LEU A 3 22.45 -10.41 -30.11
C LEU A 3 22.07 -10.76 -28.66
N PRO A 4 21.06 -11.62 -28.42
CA PRO A 4 20.78 -12.15 -27.08
C PRO A 4 21.86 -13.16 -26.67
N SER A 5 22.12 -13.29 -25.35
CA SER A 5 23.04 -14.29 -24.84
C SER A 5 22.42 -15.70 -24.87
N PRO A 6 23.22 -16.79 -24.90
CA PRO A 6 22.70 -18.15 -24.80
C PRO A 6 21.83 -18.38 -23.56
N GLN A 7 22.16 -17.76 -22.43
CA GLN A 7 21.36 -17.88 -21.20
C GLN A 7 19.98 -17.22 -21.35
N GLN A 8 19.88 -16.10 -22.07
CA GLN A 8 18.60 -15.46 -22.35
C GLN A 8 17.75 -16.26 -23.33
N LEU A 9 18.37 -16.81 -24.36
CA LEU A 9 17.70 -17.69 -25.31
C LEU A 9 17.13 -18.93 -24.59
N GLN A 10 17.90 -19.51 -23.66
CA GLN A 10 17.44 -20.63 -22.84
C GLN A 10 16.30 -20.23 -21.91
N ALA A 11 16.40 -19.09 -21.22
CA ALA A 11 15.34 -18.63 -20.31
C ALA A 11 14.03 -18.32 -21.04
N GLU A 12 14.08 -17.73 -22.24
CA GLU A 12 12.86 -17.48 -23.03
C GLU A 12 12.30 -18.79 -23.62
N LEU A 13 13.17 -19.75 -23.97
CA LEU A 13 12.73 -21.09 -24.37
C LEU A 13 11.95 -21.79 -23.23
N ASP A 14 12.52 -21.85 -22.03
CA ASP A 14 11.88 -22.45 -20.86
C ASP A 14 10.51 -21.79 -20.59
N ARG A 15 10.45 -20.46 -20.67
CA ARG A 15 9.22 -19.68 -20.50
C ARG A 15 8.16 -20.00 -21.56
N LEU A 16 8.54 -20.17 -22.82
CA LEU A 16 7.61 -20.54 -23.89
C LEU A 16 7.12 -21.97 -23.73
N GLU A 17 7.97 -22.89 -23.28
CA GLU A 17 7.58 -24.28 -22.99
C GLU A 17 6.58 -24.32 -21.83
N ASP A 18 6.82 -23.58 -20.74
CA ASP A 18 5.87 -23.42 -19.63
C ASP A 18 4.53 -22.83 -20.10
N LYS A 19 4.57 -21.85 -21.01
CA LYS A 19 3.37 -21.21 -21.54
C LYS A 19 2.58 -22.16 -22.44
N LEU A 20 3.25 -22.92 -23.30
CA LEU A 20 2.64 -23.94 -24.14
C LEU A 20 2.02 -25.06 -23.29
N ALA A 21 2.67 -25.47 -22.20
CA ALA A 21 2.13 -26.47 -21.27
C ALA A 21 0.81 -26.04 -20.64
N LYS A 22 0.65 -24.74 -20.31
CA LYS A 22 -0.61 -24.20 -19.78
C LYS A 22 -1.77 -24.24 -20.77
N PHE A 23 -1.49 -24.20 -22.07
CA PHE A 23 -2.50 -24.29 -23.12
C PHE A 23 -2.70 -25.71 -23.65
N ALA A 24 -1.91 -26.69 -23.20
CA ALA A 24 -1.99 -28.07 -23.68
C ALA A 24 -3.38 -28.70 -23.40
N ASP A 25 -4.02 -28.29 -22.31
CA ASP A 25 -5.29 -28.83 -21.84
C ASP A 25 -6.47 -27.85 -21.99
N ASP A 26 -6.27 -26.69 -22.64
CA ASP A 26 -7.32 -25.69 -22.85
C ASP A 26 -7.94 -25.83 -24.26
N PRO A 27 -9.14 -26.45 -24.39
CA PRO A 27 -9.78 -26.63 -25.69
C PRO A 27 -10.33 -25.32 -26.28
N SER A 28 -10.33 -24.22 -25.51
CA SER A 28 -10.78 -22.90 -25.95
C SER A 28 -9.64 -22.01 -26.45
N ALA A 29 -8.39 -22.47 -26.33
CA ALA A 29 -7.22 -21.72 -26.76
C ALA A 29 -7.17 -21.58 -28.29
N ASP A 30 -6.83 -20.37 -28.76
CA ASP A 30 -6.75 -20.07 -30.19
C ASP A 30 -5.61 -20.85 -30.88
N ALA A 31 -5.96 -21.65 -31.89
CA ALA A 31 -5.02 -22.52 -32.58
C ALA A 31 -3.90 -21.76 -33.32
N GLY A 32 -4.21 -20.57 -33.85
CA GLY A 32 -3.22 -19.72 -34.52
C GLY A 32 -2.18 -19.16 -33.54
N PHE A 33 -2.64 -18.79 -32.35
CA PHE A 33 -1.78 -18.36 -31.25
C PHE A 33 -0.86 -19.47 -30.76
N ILE A 34 -1.38 -20.70 -30.57
CA ILE A 34 -0.56 -21.86 -30.19
C ILE A 34 0.50 -22.15 -31.27
N ALA A 35 0.11 -22.17 -32.55
CA ALA A 35 1.03 -22.42 -33.65
C ALA A 35 2.18 -21.40 -33.70
N ARG A 36 1.88 -20.13 -33.39
CA ARG A 36 2.91 -19.08 -33.31
C ARG A 36 3.88 -19.31 -32.14
N LEU A 37 3.39 -19.66 -30.95
CA LEU A 37 4.25 -19.98 -29.81
C LEU A 37 5.14 -21.20 -30.09
N GLN A 38 4.63 -22.21 -30.79
CA GLN A 38 5.41 -23.38 -31.21
C GLN A 38 6.50 -23.01 -32.21
N ALA A 39 6.20 -22.15 -33.18
CA ALA A 39 7.18 -21.64 -34.14
C ALA A 39 8.28 -20.83 -33.45
N ASP A 40 7.92 -19.93 -32.51
CA ASP A 40 8.87 -19.13 -31.73
C ASP A 40 9.80 -20.03 -30.88
N ARG A 41 9.25 -21.07 -30.23
CA ARG A 41 10.02 -22.09 -29.50
C ARG A 41 11.02 -22.82 -30.42
N ASP A 42 10.57 -23.26 -31.59
CA ASP A 42 11.41 -24.01 -32.53
C ASP A 42 12.53 -23.14 -33.11
N ASP A 43 12.26 -21.85 -33.31
CA ASP A 43 13.28 -20.88 -33.71
C ASP A 43 14.33 -20.67 -32.62
N LEU A 44 13.92 -20.50 -31.36
CA LEU A 44 14.84 -20.40 -30.22
C LEU A 44 15.72 -21.65 -30.06
N LYS A 45 15.15 -22.85 -30.26
CA LYS A 45 15.94 -24.11 -30.26
C LYS A 45 17.01 -24.12 -31.35
N LYS A 46 16.72 -23.58 -32.53
CA LYS A 46 17.71 -23.44 -33.62
C LYS A 46 18.79 -22.43 -33.26
N GLN A 47 18.42 -21.28 -32.70
CA GLN A 47 19.37 -20.26 -32.26
C GLN A 47 20.31 -20.77 -31.15
N LEU A 48 19.81 -21.57 -30.21
CA LEU A 48 20.64 -22.23 -29.19
C LEU A 48 21.58 -23.30 -29.75
N ALA A 49 21.17 -23.97 -30.83
CA ALA A 49 21.97 -24.99 -31.51
C ALA A 49 23.08 -24.40 -32.41
N ASP A 50 22.96 -23.13 -32.81
CA ASP A 50 23.97 -22.39 -33.57
C ASP A 50 24.50 -21.18 -32.76
N PRO A 51 25.37 -21.40 -31.77
CA PRO A 51 25.90 -20.33 -30.93
C PRO A 51 26.93 -19.44 -31.64
N SER A 52 27.15 -19.60 -32.96
CA SER A 52 28.25 -18.93 -33.65
C SER A 52 27.92 -17.46 -33.95
N ILE A 53 28.58 -16.54 -33.24
CA ILE A 53 28.65 -15.13 -33.65
C ILE A 53 29.46 -15.10 -34.94
N ASP A 54 28.89 -14.57 -36.02
CA ASP A 54 29.58 -14.44 -37.29
C ASP A 54 30.93 -13.71 -37.09
N PRO A 55 32.07 -14.37 -37.37
CA PRO A 55 33.40 -13.85 -37.07
C PRO A 55 33.79 -12.64 -37.93
N THR A 56 32.99 -12.30 -38.95
CA THR A 56 33.18 -11.13 -39.79
C THR A 56 32.54 -9.85 -39.22
N LEU A 57 31.78 -9.94 -38.12
CA LEU A 57 31.29 -8.77 -37.42
C LEU A 57 32.47 -7.99 -36.79
N ALA A 58 32.65 -6.75 -37.24
CA ALA A 58 33.63 -5.81 -36.69
C ALA A 58 33.41 -5.48 -35.19
N GLY A 59 32.27 -5.90 -34.63
CA GLY A 59 31.95 -5.90 -33.21
C GLY A 59 30.55 -6.46 -32.97
N ALA A 60 30.42 -7.45 -32.09
CA ALA A 60 29.13 -7.95 -31.63
C ALA A 60 28.86 -7.40 -30.22
N VAL A 61 27.68 -6.81 -30.03
CA VAL A 61 27.20 -6.40 -28.70
C VAL A 61 26.12 -7.38 -28.30
N ILE A 62 26.38 -8.12 -27.22
CA ILE A 62 25.40 -9.03 -26.65
C ILE A 62 24.61 -8.26 -25.60
N THR A 63 23.30 -8.07 -25.81
CA THR A 63 22.45 -7.33 -24.87
C THR A 63 21.65 -8.27 -24.02
N ALA A 64 21.89 -8.23 -22.71
CA ALA A 64 20.98 -8.76 -21.72
C ALA A 64 19.77 -7.81 -21.59
N GLN A 65 18.60 -8.25 -22.04
CA GLN A 65 17.33 -7.57 -21.80
C GLN A 65 16.63 -8.31 -20.67
N THR A 66 16.56 -7.68 -19.50
CA THR A 66 15.79 -8.17 -18.38
C THR A 66 14.45 -7.47 -18.40
N LYS A 67 13.36 -8.22 -18.56
CA LYS A 67 12.02 -7.66 -18.42
C LYS A 67 11.83 -7.22 -16.96
N VAL A 68 11.75 -5.92 -16.73
CA VAL A 68 11.45 -5.36 -15.40
C VAL A 68 10.02 -5.76 -15.04
N THR A 69 9.88 -6.59 -14.02
CA THR A 69 8.59 -6.99 -13.45
C THR A 69 8.71 -7.02 -11.93
N CYS A 70 7.59 -6.93 -11.23
CA CYS A 70 7.53 -7.07 -9.77
C CYS A 70 7.92 -8.46 -9.25
N ARG A 71 8.16 -9.44 -10.13
CA ARG A 71 8.57 -10.80 -9.76
C ARG A 71 10.08 -11.01 -9.73
N LEU A 72 10.84 -10.00 -10.13
CA LEU A 72 12.30 -10.08 -10.05
C LEU A 72 12.74 -10.04 -8.58
N PRO A 73 13.81 -10.74 -8.21
CA PRO A 73 14.40 -10.60 -6.88
C PRO A 73 14.77 -9.15 -6.61
N HIS A 74 14.54 -8.70 -5.38
CA HIS A 74 15.01 -7.39 -4.94
C HIS A 74 16.54 -7.37 -4.89
N ASP A 75 17.14 -6.31 -5.42
CA ASP A 75 18.57 -6.05 -5.24
C ASP A 75 18.81 -5.54 -3.81
N ALA A 76 19.61 -6.28 -3.04
CA ALA A 76 19.84 -5.97 -1.64
C ALA A 76 20.55 -4.63 -1.44
N ALA A 77 21.50 -4.28 -2.32
CA ALA A 77 22.22 -3.01 -2.23
C ALA A 77 21.31 -1.83 -2.56
N ALA A 78 20.45 -1.96 -3.57
CA ALA A 78 19.44 -0.96 -3.90
C ALA A 78 18.42 -0.81 -2.76
N LYS A 79 17.96 -1.92 -2.14
CA LYS A 79 17.06 -1.86 -0.98
C LYS A 79 17.69 -1.08 0.17
N THR A 80 18.95 -1.37 0.52
CA THR A 80 19.67 -0.63 1.57
C THR A 80 19.86 0.84 1.20
N ALA A 81 20.28 1.14 -0.03
CA ALA A 81 20.49 2.52 -0.46
C ALA A 81 19.21 3.37 -0.43
N LEU A 82 18.06 2.78 -0.79
CA LEU A 82 16.76 3.45 -0.69
C LEU A 82 16.37 3.69 0.77
N HIS A 83 16.53 2.68 1.63
CA HIS A 83 16.25 2.83 3.06
C HIS A 83 17.12 3.91 3.73
N ASP A 84 18.40 3.97 3.39
CA ASP A 84 19.32 5.00 3.90
C ASP A 84 18.95 6.40 3.38
N TYR A 85 18.53 6.50 2.12
CA TYR A 85 18.01 7.73 1.54
C TYR A 85 16.75 8.19 2.28
N ASP A 86 15.83 7.28 2.57
CA ASP A 86 14.60 7.57 3.32
C ASP A 86 14.92 8.07 4.74
N GLY A 87 15.88 7.44 5.43
CA GLY A 87 16.42 7.93 6.70
C GLY A 87 16.99 9.34 6.62
N TRP A 88 17.74 9.65 5.55
CA TRP A 88 18.26 10.99 5.32
C TRP A 88 17.14 12.01 5.08
N VAL A 89 16.14 11.68 4.26
CA VAL A 89 14.97 12.53 3.98
C VAL A 89 14.20 12.81 5.27
N ALA A 90 13.93 11.77 6.06
CA ALA A 90 13.23 11.89 7.34
C ALA A 90 13.95 12.89 8.26
N GLU A 91 15.29 12.80 8.37
CA GLU A 91 16.07 13.72 9.19
C GLU A 91 16.05 15.17 8.65
N GLN A 92 16.07 15.35 7.32
CA GLN A 92 15.94 16.70 6.74
C GLN A 92 14.55 17.28 7.01
N ASN A 93 13.49 16.50 6.82
CA ASN A 93 12.12 16.94 7.07
C ASN A 93 11.89 17.23 8.55
N ARG A 94 12.40 16.39 9.45
CA ARG A 94 12.36 16.63 10.89
C ARG A 94 12.94 18.00 11.24
N LYS A 95 14.12 18.33 10.72
CA LYS A 95 14.73 19.66 10.93
C LYS A 95 13.92 20.78 10.32
N ARG A 96 13.40 20.57 9.11
CA ARG A 96 12.68 21.58 8.33
C ARG A 96 11.33 21.95 8.94
N PHE A 97 10.65 20.99 9.57
CA PHE A 97 9.30 21.11 10.12
C PHE A 97 9.25 21.14 11.65
N ALA A 98 10.40 21.03 12.34
CA ALA A 98 10.46 21.21 13.79
C ALA A 98 9.84 22.54 14.22
N GLY A 99 8.89 22.49 15.17
CA GLY A 99 8.19 23.65 15.68
C GLY A 99 7.17 24.27 14.72
N VAL A 100 6.97 23.73 13.52
CA VAL A 100 5.86 24.10 12.65
C VAL A 100 4.59 23.53 13.26
N LYS A 101 3.60 24.38 13.49
CA LYS A 101 2.33 23.99 14.09
C LYS A 101 1.19 24.18 13.09
N PRO A 102 0.16 23.32 13.15
CA PRO A 102 -1.06 23.57 12.41
C PRO A 102 -1.73 24.86 12.90
N PRO A 103 -2.63 25.45 12.11
CA PRO A 103 -3.41 26.60 12.56
C PRO A 103 -4.19 26.24 13.83
N ALA A 104 -4.36 27.20 14.73
CA ALA A 104 -5.27 27.02 15.86
C ALA A 104 -6.73 27.00 15.37
N PRO A 105 -7.64 26.25 16.00
CA PRO A 105 -9.07 26.34 15.74
C PRO A 105 -9.55 27.78 15.92
N ALA A 106 -10.43 28.26 15.04
CA ALA A 106 -11.05 29.56 15.23
C ALA A 106 -11.96 29.51 16.48
N LYS A 107 -12.26 30.68 17.05
CA LYS A 107 -13.15 30.77 18.22
C LYS A 107 -14.49 30.08 17.93
N GLY A 108 -14.83 29.08 18.74
CA GLY A 108 -16.07 28.30 18.61
C GLY A 108 -16.00 27.13 17.61
N GLN A 109 -14.85 26.87 16.99
CA GLN A 109 -14.61 25.65 16.23
C GLN A 109 -13.97 24.59 17.12
N ALA A 110 -14.32 23.33 16.88
CA ALA A 110 -13.68 22.20 17.54
C ALA A 110 -12.23 22.02 17.08
N GLY A 111 -11.37 21.58 18.00
CA GLY A 111 -10.02 21.11 17.73
C GLY A 111 -9.87 19.61 18.03
N TYR A 112 -8.70 19.08 17.73
CA TYR A 112 -8.38 17.67 17.99
C TYR A 112 -7.87 17.50 19.42
N VAL A 113 -8.34 16.45 20.10
CA VAL A 113 -8.00 16.17 21.50
C VAL A 113 -7.13 14.91 21.66
N GLY A 114 -7.17 14.02 20.67
CA GLY A 114 -6.46 12.75 20.70
C GLY A 114 -7.24 11.62 21.39
N ILE A 115 -6.78 10.40 21.11
CA ILE A 115 -7.44 9.15 21.50
C ILE A 115 -7.65 8.98 23.01
N ASP A 116 -6.75 9.53 23.83
CA ASP A 116 -6.83 9.38 25.30
C ASP A 116 -8.10 10.00 25.86
N SER A 117 -8.51 11.17 25.35
CA SER A 117 -9.77 11.81 25.75
C SER A 117 -11.00 10.98 25.34
N CYS A 118 -10.93 10.26 24.21
CA CYS A 118 -12.01 9.35 23.80
C CYS A 118 -12.10 8.14 24.73
N ASN A 119 -10.95 7.63 25.19
CA ASN A 119 -10.88 6.44 26.05
C ASN A 119 -11.49 6.66 27.44
N GLU A 120 -11.62 7.90 27.91
CA GLU A 120 -12.24 8.22 29.20
C GLU A 120 -13.73 7.83 29.26
N CYS A 121 -14.44 7.84 28.13
CA CYS A 121 -15.87 7.51 28.04
C CYS A 121 -16.18 6.34 27.09
N HIS A 122 -15.32 6.06 26.11
CA HIS A 122 -15.55 5.06 25.06
C HIS A 122 -14.52 3.92 25.08
N GLU A 123 -14.24 3.36 26.26
CA GLU A 123 -13.22 2.32 26.46
C GLU A 123 -13.40 1.11 25.51
N GLU A 124 -14.62 0.59 25.37
CA GLU A 124 -14.90 -0.56 24.50
C GLU A 124 -14.62 -0.25 23.02
N ALA A 125 -14.97 0.95 22.58
CA ALA A 125 -14.72 1.38 21.20
C ALA A 125 -13.23 1.57 20.93
N VAL A 126 -12.50 2.16 21.88
CA VAL A 126 -11.05 2.31 21.81
C VAL A 126 -10.36 0.95 21.84
N ALA A 127 -10.84 0.02 22.66
CA ALA A 127 -10.33 -1.36 22.69
C ALA A 127 -10.51 -2.05 21.34
N MET A 128 -11.65 -1.86 20.67
CA MET A 128 -11.87 -2.39 19.32
C MET A 128 -10.94 -1.71 18.31
N TRP A 129 -10.86 -0.38 18.30
CA TRP A 129 -9.98 0.39 17.41
C TRP A 129 -8.52 -0.08 17.49
N LYS A 130 -8.01 -0.36 18.69
CA LYS A 130 -6.65 -0.88 18.92
C LYS A 130 -6.35 -2.20 18.20
N THR A 131 -7.36 -2.96 17.79
CA THR A 131 -7.18 -4.21 17.03
C THR A 131 -7.06 -4.00 15.52
N THR A 132 -7.34 -2.77 15.06
CA THR A 132 -7.35 -2.41 13.63
C THR A 132 -5.96 -1.98 13.16
N VAL A 133 -5.72 -2.02 11.85
CA VAL A 133 -4.47 -1.51 11.26
C VAL A 133 -4.33 0.01 11.40
N HIS A 134 -5.44 0.72 11.60
CA HIS A 134 -5.43 2.16 11.81
C HIS A 134 -4.70 2.56 13.10
N ALA A 135 -4.76 1.73 14.15
CA ALA A 135 -4.11 1.97 15.43
C ALA A 135 -2.60 1.69 15.46
N GLY A 136 -2.04 1.17 14.37
CA GLY A 136 -0.59 0.99 14.21
C GLY A 136 -0.07 1.64 12.94
N ALA A 137 -0.83 2.58 12.36
CA ALA A 137 -0.49 3.20 11.09
C ALA A 137 0.84 3.94 11.20
N TYR A 138 1.06 4.75 12.23
CA TYR A 138 2.27 5.57 12.33
C TYR A 138 3.54 4.73 12.48
N GLU A 139 3.48 3.61 13.21
CA GLU A 139 4.62 2.70 13.37
C GLU A 139 5.14 2.18 12.02
N THR A 140 4.26 1.88 11.07
CA THR A 140 4.68 1.44 9.72
C THR A 140 5.53 2.49 9.00
N LEU A 141 5.35 3.78 9.32
CA LEU A 141 6.19 4.84 8.79
C LEU A 141 7.54 4.87 9.50
N VAL A 142 7.59 4.65 10.81
CA VAL A 142 8.83 4.62 11.58
C VAL A 142 9.74 3.49 11.09
N GLU A 143 9.19 2.29 10.88
CA GLU A 143 9.91 1.14 10.34
C GLU A 143 10.53 1.40 8.96
N GLY A 144 9.86 2.23 8.14
CA GLY A 144 10.31 2.60 6.80
C GLY A 144 11.10 3.90 6.69
N ASN A 145 11.39 4.59 7.80
CA ASN A 145 11.93 5.97 7.80
C ASN A 145 11.08 6.98 7.00
N LYS A 146 9.75 6.87 7.09
CA LYS A 146 8.76 7.69 6.41
C LYS A 146 7.93 8.57 7.33
N GLN A 147 8.18 8.54 8.63
CA GLN A 147 7.36 9.23 9.66
C GLN A 147 7.32 10.75 9.52
N PHE A 148 8.26 11.33 8.77
CA PHE A 148 8.30 12.76 8.44
C PHE A 148 8.17 13.03 6.93
N ASP A 149 7.82 12.01 6.14
CA ASP A 149 7.58 12.17 4.71
C ASP A 149 6.18 12.75 4.47
N LEU A 150 6.11 13.86 3.72
CA LEU A 150 4.87 14.56 3.43
C LEU A 150 3.87 13.72 2.62
N SER A 151 4.35 12.75 1.82
CA SER A 151 3.47 11.85 1.08
C SER A 151 2.87 10.74 1.94
N CYS A 152 3.39 10.54 3.15
CA CYS A 152 3.02 9.42 4.01
C CYS A 152 2.32 9.88 5.28
N VAL A 153 2.88 10.89 5.95
CA VAL A 153 2.43 11.33 7.26
C VAL A 153 0.96 11.76 7.23
N ASN A 154 0.49 12.38 6.14
CA ASN A 154 -0.88 12.88 6.00
C ASN A 154 -1.97 11.82 6.20
N CYS A 155 -1.68 10.54 5.90
CA CYS A 155 -2.63 9.44 6.02
C CYS A 155 -2.39 8.58 7.27
N HIS A 156 -1.31 8.81 8.01
CA HIS A 156 -0.86 7.99 9.15
C HIS A 156 -0.86 8.76 10.48
N VAL A 157 -1.37 9.98 10.46
CA VAL A 157 -1.64 10.79 11.65
C VAL A 157 -3.07 11.30 11.60
N THR A 158 -3.51 11.83 12.73
CA THR A 158 -4.84 12.39 12.92
C THR A 158 -4.82 13.90 12.73
N GLY A 159 -5.60 14.39 11.76
CA GLY A 159 -5.91 15.82 11.60
C GLY A 159 -4.76 16.57 10.96
N PHE A 160 -4.08 15.94 10.01
CA PHE A 160 -2.89 16.52 9.40
C PHE A 160 -3.19 17.89 8.79
N ARG A 161 -2.58 18.93 9.37
CA ARG A 161 -2.72 20.35 9.01
C ARG A 161 -4.13 20.93 9.16
N GLU A 162 -5.04 20.18 9.76
CA GLU A 162 -6.33 20.70 10.15
C GLU A 162 -6.21 21.60 11.39
N PRO A 163 -7.16 22.54 11.61
CA PRO A 163 -7.11 23.40 12.78
C PRO A 163 -7.08 22.62 14.09
N GLY A 164 -6.04 22.85 14.89
CA GLY A 164 -5.79 22.13 16.15
C GLY A 164 -5.37 20.67 15.97
N GLY A 165 -5.08 20.23 14.76
CA GLY A 165 -4.67 18.86 14.44
C GLY A 165 -3.16 18.64 14.57
N SER A 166 -2.62 17.79 13.70
CA SER A 166 -1.21 17.41 13.69
C SER A 166 -0.42 18.10 12.57
N GLU A 167 0.90 18.04 12.66
CA GLU A 167 1.83 18.44 11.60
C GLU A 167 2.90 17.36 11.39
N VAL A 168 3.81 17.55 10.44
CA VAL A 168 4.90 16.58 10.14
C VAL A 168 5.64 16.13 11.40
N VAL A 169 6.06 17.04 12.28
CA VAL A 169 6.81 16.72 13.51
C VAL A 169 5.93 16.82 14.75
N GLU A 170 5.10 17.85 14.82
CA GLU A 170 4.24 18.13 15.97
C GLU A 170 2.96 17.29 15.89
N ASN A 171 3.08 15.99 16.18
CA ASN A 171 1.98 15.02 16.05
C ASN A 171 1.86 14.00 17.19
N GLN A 172 2.67 14.09 18.25
CA GLN A 172 2.81 13.03 19.26
C GLN A 172 1.47 12.47 19.81
N ASN A 173 0.50 13.34 20.10
CA ASN A 173 -0.81 12.92 20.65
C ASN A 173 -1.83 12.49 19.57
N LEU A 174 -1.46 12.65 18.31
CA LEU A 174 -2.29 12.47 17.12
C LEU A 174 -1.61 11.51 16.13
N GLN A 175 -0.67 10.69 16.58
CA GLN A 175 -0.15 9.58 15.77
C GLN A 175 -1.25 8.55 15.55
N ASP A 176 -1.17 7.82 14.43
CA ASP A 176 -2.16 6.86 13.97
C ASP A 176 -3.44 7.50 13.39
N VAL A 177 -4.25 6.65 12.75
CA VAL A 177 -5.58 7.04 12.27
C VAL A 177 -6.57 6.84 13.41
N GLN A 178 -6.70 7.85 14.27
CA GLN A 178 -7.52 7.81 15.48
C GLN A 178 -9.00 8.13 15.18
N CYS A 179 -9.83 8.08 16.24
CA CYS A 179 -11.28 8.35 16.18
C CYS A 179 -11.61 9.61 15.38
N GLU A 180 -10.88 10.69 15.62
CA GLU A 180 -11.17 12.01 15.06
C GLU A 180 -10.89 12.13 13.55
N GLN A 181 -10.25 11.12 12.93
CA GLN A 181 -10.18 11.05 11.46
C GLN A 181 -11.54 10.72 10.83
N CYS A 182 -12.26 9.78 11.44
CA CYS A 182 -13.58 9.40 10.99
C CYS A 182 -14.65 10.32 11.57
N HIS A 183 -14.57 10.60 12.88
CA HIS A 183 -15.61 11.28 13.65
C HIS A 183 -15.44 12.81 13.72
N GLY A 184 -14.33 13.34 13.18
CA GLY A 184 -14.02 14.77 13.23
C GLY A 184 -13.42 15.22 14.57
N PRO A 185 -13.01 16.51 14.68
CA PRO A 185 -12.41 17.06 15.89
C PRO A 185 -13.37 17.00 17.08
N GLY A 186 -12.90 16.44 18.21
CA GLY A 186 -13.74 16.05 19.34
C GLY A 186 -13.79 17.05 20.50
N SER A 187 -13.07 18.17 20.46
CA SER A 187 -12.95 19.04 21.65
C SER A 187 -14.29 19.54 22.22
N LEU A 188 -15.24 19.91 21.36
CA LEU A 188 -16.57 20.34 21.80
C LEU A 188 -17.42 19.17 22.34
N HIS A 189 -17.21 17.96 21.81
CA HIS A 189 -17.90 16.76 22.27
C HIS A 189 -17.41 16.33 23.65
N VAL A 190 -16.10 16.42 23.91
CA VAL A 190 -15.54 16.16 25.25
C VAL A 190 -16.09 17.16 26.27
N GLU A 191 -16.26 18.42 25.90
CA GLU A 191 -16.83 19.46 26.78
C GLU A 191 -18.35 19.28 27.00
N ASP A 192 -19.09 18.90 25.97
CA ASP A 192 -20.54 18.70 25.99
C ASP A 192 -20.93 17.44 25.18
N PRO A 193 -21.08 16.26 25.80
CA PRO A 193 -21.21 14.97 25.09
C PRO A 193 -22.55 14.76 24.36
N THR A 194 -22.77 15.49 23.28
CA THR A 194 -23.97 15.39 22.42
C THR A 194 -23.63 14.74 21.08
N THR A 195 -24.65 14.27 20.37
CA THR A 195 -24.46 13.70 19.03
C THR A 195 -24.35 14.74 17.93
N ASP A 196 -24.66 16.00 18.23
CA ASP A 196 -24.73 17.09 17.24
C ASP A 196 -23.37 17.77 17.04
N ASN A 197 -22.41 17.54 17.94
CA ASN A 197 -21.07 18.12 17.90
C ASN A 197 -19.96 17.10 17.61
N ILE A 198 -20.33 15.88 17.20
CA ILE A 198 -19.42 14.85 16.72
C ILE A 198 -20.06 14.13 15.52
N ARG A 199 -19.25 13.69 14.56
CA ARG A 199 -19.78 12.92 13.44
C ARG A 199 -19.99 11.47 13.87
N LEU A 200 -21.22 11.00 13.96
CA LEU A 200 -21.50 9.59 14.28
C LEU A 200 -21.14 8.62 13.14
N GLU A 201 -21.47 8.99 11.91
CA GLU A 201 -21.23 8.17 10.73
C GLU A 201 -20.30 8.89 9.75
N ALA A 202 -19.13 8.29 9.47
CA ALA A 202 -18.19 8.83 8.50
C ALA A 202 -18.68 8.57 7.06
N PRO A 203 -18.83 9.61 6.22
CA PRO A 203 -19.12 9.39 4.81
C PRO A 203 -17.92 8.72 4.13
N THR A 204 -18.17 7.91 3.10
CA THR A 204 -17.11 7.22 2.32
C THR A 204 -16.01 8.16 1.83
N SER A 205 -16.33 9.44 1.60
CA SER A 205 -15.34 10.46 1.21
C SER A 205 -14.21 10.62 2.21
N VAL A 206 -14.44 10.37 3.51
CA VAL A 206 -13.37 10.39 4.53
C VAL A 206 -12.38 9.26 4.29
N CYS A 207 -12.87 8.05 3.97
CA CYS A 207 -12.01 6.91 3.67
C CYS A 207 -11.13 7.17 2.43
N LEU A 208 -11.72 7.81 1.42
CA LEU A 208 -11.08 8.09 0.12
C LEU A 208 -10.01 9.19 0.18
N VAL A 209 -9.84 9.88 1.31
CA VAL A 209 -8.70 10.79 1.53
C VAL A 209 -7.39 9.99 1.49
N CYS A 210 -7.39 8.80 2.10
CA CYS A 210 -6.21 7.94 2.20
C CYS A 210 -6.30 6.74 1.26
N HIS A 211 -7.48 6.11 1.16
CA HIS A 211 -7.71 4.94 0.32
C HIS A 211 -7.93 5.33 -1.14
N THR A 212 -6.82 5.60 -1.84
CA THR A 212 -6.75 5.87 -3.27
C THR A 212 -6.25 4.64 -4.03
N ALA A 213 -6.38 4.63 -5.36
CA ALA A 213 -5.87 3.53 -6.18
C ALA A 213 -4.33 3.37 -6.03
N GLU A 214 -3.63 4.47 -5.76
CA GLU A 214 -2.18 4.51 -5.59
C GLU A 214 -1.72 4.00 -4.22
N HIS A 215 -2.51 4.24 -3.16
CA HIS A 215 -2.12 3.94 -1.77
C HIS A 215 -2.87 2.75 -1.16
N SER A 216 -3.95 2.31 -1.79
CA SER A 216 -4.78 1.19 -1.35
C SER A 216 -5.47 0.51 -2.54
N ASP A 217 -4.65 -0.19 -3.33
CA ASP A 217 -5.03 -0.90 -4.56
C ASP A 217 -6.14 -1.97 -4.40
N THR A 218 -6.35 -2.44 -3.18
CA THR A 218 -7.32 -3.47 -2.80
C THR A 218 -8.54 -2.90 -2.05
N PHE A 219 -8.65 -1.57 -1.93
CA PHE A 219 -9.74 -0.94 -1.21
C PHE A 219 -11.10 -1.25 -1.83
N ASP A 220 -11.98 -1.80 -0.99
CA ASP A 220 -13.41 -1.93 -1.24
C ASP A 220 -14.14 -1.52 0.04
N TYR A 221 -15.09 -0.59 -0.10
CA TYR A 221 -15.74 0.07 1.03
C TYR A 221 -16.37 -0.92 2.02
N VAL A 222 -17.18 -1.87 1.55
CA VAL A 222 -17.92 -2.77 2.45
C VAL A 222 -16.97 -3.74 3.17
N PRO A 223 -16.05 -4.44 2.49
CA PRO A 223 -15.04 -5.27 3.15
C PRO A 223 -14.17 -4.52 4.15
N TYR A 224 -13.70 -3.32 3.83
CA TYR A 224 -12.86 -2.54 4.74
C TYR A 224 -13.64 -2.01 5.93
N LEU A 225 -14.90 -1.62 5.74
CA LEU A 225 -15.76 -1.20 6.84
C LEU A 225 -16.00 -2.33 7.85
N ARG A 226 -15.97 -3.60 7.43
CA ARG A 226 -16.02 -4.76 8.34
C ARG A 226 -14.81 -4.87 9.27
N ASP A 227 -13.66 -4.31 8.91
CA ASP A 227 -12.44 -4.32 9.75
C ASP A 227 -12.48 -3.26 10.86
N ILE A 228 -13.34 -2.24 10.74
CA ILE A 228 -13.42 -1.10 11.68
C ILE A 228 -14.78 -0.99 12.38
N LEU A 229 -15.66 -1.97 12.19
CA LEU A 229 -16.92 -2.11 12.92
C LEU A 229 -16.96 -3.47 13.62
N GLY A 230 -17.44 -3.51 14.86
CA GLY A 230 -17.48 -4.72 15.67
C GLY A 230 -18.12 -4.50 17.03
N GLU A 231 -17.97 -5.49 17.91
CA GLU A 231 -18.34 -5.35 19.31
C GLU A 231 -17.63 -4.15 19.95
N GLY A 232 -18.34 -3.38 20.78
CA GLY A 232 -17.84 -2.12 21.35
C GLY A 232 -17.88 -0.91 20.40
N HIS A 233 -17.93 -1.10 19.08
CA HIS A 233 -17.99 0.02 18.12
C HIS A 233 -18.72 -0.36 16.82
N GLY A 234 -20.00 0.00 16.75
CA GLY A 234 -20.82 -0.15 15.53
C GLY A 234 -21.26 -1.58 15.23
N ALA A 235 -21.44 -2.44 16.24
CA ALA A 235 -21.83 -3.85 16.07
C ALA A 235 -23.12 -4.03 15.23
N GLU A 236 -24.13 -3.17 15.43
CA GLU A 236 -25.35 -3.22 14.62
C GLU A 236 -25.09 -2.88 13.14
N ALA A 237 -24.25 -1.88 12.89
CA ALA A 237 -23.84 -1.54 11.52
C ALA A 237 -23.02 -2.68 10.91
N ARG A 238 -22.11 -3.31 11.69
CA ARG A 238 -21.35 -4.49 11.26
C ARG A 238 -22.25 -5.66 10.88
N ALA A 239 -23.32 -5.90 11.64
CA ALA A 239 -24.30 -6.94 11.36
C ALA A 239 -25.10 -6.65 10.08
N LYS A 240 -25.46 -5.39 9.83
CA LYS A 240 -26.15 -4.96 8.60
C LYS A 240 -25.33 -5.17 7.32
N LEU A 241 -23.99 -5.17 7.41
CA LEU A 241 -23.11 -5.48 6.27
C LEU A 241 -23.14 -6.97 5.86
N GLY A 242 -23.70 -7.84 6.70
CA GLY A 242 -23.77 -9.27 6.48
C GLY A 242 -22.39 -9.96 6.43
N GLU A 243 -22.45 -11.24 6.04
CA GLU A 243 -21.27 -12.07 5.79
C GLU A 243 -20.51 -11.61 4.54
N GLY A 244 -19.20 -11.86 4.53
CA GLY A 244 -18.36 -11.58 3.38
C GLY A 244 -16.93 -11.22 3.78
N LYS A 245 -16.11 -11.02 2.75
CA LYS A 245 -14.69 -10.76 2.96
C LYS A 245 -14.44 -9.49 3.76
N THR A 246 -13.35 -9.46 4.50
CA THR A 246 -12.82 -8.27 5.16
C THR A 246 -11.75 -7.59 4.29
N GLY A 247 -11.44 -6.33 4.61
CA GLY A 247 -10.33 -5.63 3.97
C GLY A 247 -9.00 -6.35 4.16
N ARG A 248 -8.77 -6.92 5.35
CA ARG A 248 -7.60 -7.76 5.65
C ARG A 248 -7.48 -8.94 4.68
N GLU A 249 -8.57 -9.62 4.39
CA GLU A 249 -8.58 -10.75 3.45
C GLU A 249 -8.34 -10.30 2.01
N LEU A 250 -8.86 -9.13 1.61
CA LEU A 250 -8.57 -8.55 0.29
C LEU A 250 -7.09 -8.19 0.13
N ARG A 251 -6.49 -7.54 1.13
CA ARG A 251 -5.06 -7.22 1.14
C ARG A 251 -4.21 -8.49 1.06
N GLN A 252 -4.53 -9.50 1.87
CA GLN A 252 -3.82 -10.77 1.86
C GLN A 252 -3.89 -11.46 0.49
N ALA A 253 -5.08 -11.52 -0.12
CA ALA A 253 -5.24 -12.09 -1.46
C ALA A 253 -4.50 -11.30 -2.54
N GLY A 254 -4.47 -9.96 -2.45
CA GLY A 254 -3.70 -9.10 -3.34
C GLY A 254 -2.20 -9.38 -3.27
N LEU A 255 -1.66 -9.50 -2.05
CA LEU A 255 -0.26 -9.85 -1.80
C LEU A 255 0.11 -11.23 -2.35
N GLU A 256 -0.76 -12.22 -2.14
CA GLU A 256 -0.58 -13.57 -2.69
C GLU A 256 -0.54 -13.57 -4.22
N ALA A 257 -1.48 -12.85 -4.85
CA ALA A 257 -1.52 -12.70 -6.31
C ALA A 257 -0.27 -12.00 -6.87
N ALA A 258 0.33 -11.10 -6.10
CA ALA A 258 1.57 -10.39 -6.45
C ALA A 258 2.84 -11.23 -6.28
N GLY A 259 2.77 -12.43 -5.69
CA GLY A 259 3.91 -13.33 -5.48
C GLY A 259 4.30 -13.56 -4.01
N GLY A 260 3.46 -13.13 -3.06
CA GLY A 260 3.44 -13.66 -1.69
C GLY A 260 4.63 -13.33 -0.80
N ARG A 261 5.39 -12.27 -1.06
CA ARG A 261 6.49 -11.84 -0.16
C ARG A 261 6.45 -10.34 0.04
N VAL A 262 5.88 -9.92 1.16
CA VAL A 262 6.29 -8.67 1.80
C VAL A 262 7.54 -9.00 2.60
N ALA A 263 8.62 -8.29 2.33
CA ALA A 263 9.87 -8.36 3.10
C ALA A 263 9.85 -7.34 4.21
#